data_AF-A0A0A7I599-F1
#
_entry.id   AF-A0A0A7I599-F1
#
_cell.length_a   1.000
_cell.length_b   1.000
_cell.length_c   1.000
_cell.angle_alpha   90.00
_cell.angle_beta   90.00
_cell.angle_gamma   90.00
#
_symmetry.space_group_name_H-M   'P 1'
#
loop_
_entity.id
_entity.type
_entity.pdbx_description
1 polymer ?
#
loop_
_entity_poly.entity_id
_entity_poly.type
_entity_poly.pdbx_seq_one_letter_code
_entity_poly.pdbx_strand_id
1 'polypeptide(L)'
;MTEHEDYCVSIRKSYRPPYRKPVGCTVVLWAWSSYDETWWYAARREYLFADYNSSHKKALRRARRDARKLAGIFDCTNHDTNEKGMWQ
;
A
#
# COMPACT_ATOMS: atom_id res chain seq x y z
N MET A 1 26.66 -3.75 -3.76
CA MET A 1 25.50 -3.76 -2.83
C MET A 1 24.56 -2.69 -3.32
N THR A 2 23.45 -3.07 -3.93
CA THR A 2 22.35 -2.13 -4.21
C THR A 2 21.82 -1.68 -2.85
N GLU A 3 21.91 -0.39 -2.57
CA GLU A 3 21.29 0.22 -1.39
C GLU A 3 19.78 0.17 -1.61
N HIS A 4 19.15 -0.93 -1.19
CA HIS A 4 17.70 -0.99 -1.11
C HIS A 4 17.25 -0.17 0.10
N GLU A 5 16.23 0.66 -0.09
CA GLU A 5 15.58 1.33 1.03
C GLU A 5 15.04 0.25 2.00
N ASP A 6 15.28 0.42 3.30
CA ASP A 6 14.85 -0.56 4.31
C ASP A 6 13.33 -0.77 4.33
N TYR A 7 12.58 0.21 3.82
CA TYR A 7 11.12 0.20 3.76
C TYR A 7 10.61 0.67 2.41
N CYS A 8 9.38 0.34 2.07
CA CYS A 8 8.61 1.04 1.03
C CYS A 8 7.11 0.98 1.33
N VAL A 9 6.32 1.84 0.67
CA VAL A 9 4.87 1.93 0.88
C VAL A 9 4.11 1.69 -0.42
N SER A 10 3.04 0.89 -0.36
CA SER A 10 2.11 0.67 -1.49
C SER A 10 0.64 0.76 -1.08
N ILE A 11 -0.25 0.93 -2.07
CA ILE A 11 -1.70 0.94 -1.92
C ILE A 11 -2.30 -0.20 -2.74
N ARG A 12 -2.92 -1.15 -2.04
CA ARG A 12 -3.55 -2.34 -2.61
C ARG A 12 -5.04 -2.16 -2.72
N LYS A 13 -5.67 -2.73 -3.75
CA LYS A 13 -7.13 -2.86 -3.78
C LYS A 13 -7.54 -4.02 -2.88
N SER A 14 -8.53 -3.79 -2.02
CA SER A 14 -9.14 -4.82 -1.19
C SER A 14 -10.36 -5.36 -1.92
N TYR A 15 -10.47 -6.68 -2.03
CA TYR A 15 -11.56 -7.34 -2.74
C TYR A 15 -12.34 -8.25 -1.79
N ARG A 16 -13.67 -8.28 -1.93
CA ARG A 16 -14.51 -9.23 -1.20
C ARG A 16 -14.82 -10.43 -2.09
N PRO A 17 -14.52 -11.67 -1.64
CA PRO A 17 -15.00 -12.88 -2.30
C PRO A 17 -16.55 -12.96 -2.24
N PRO A 18 -17.21 -13.68 -3.17
CA PRO A 18 -16.66 -14.38 -4.33
C PRO A 18 -16.52 -13.49 -5.58
N TYR A 19 -17.12 -12.31 -5.60
CA TYR A 19 -17.33 -11.53 -6.84
C TYR A 19 -16.19 -10.59 -7.25
N ARG A 20 -14.98 -10.70 -6.65
CA ARG A 20 -13.84 -9.76 -6.83
C ARG A 20 -14.30 -8.29 -6.89
N LYS A 21 -15.36 -7.94 -6.14
CA LYS A 21 -15.83 -6.56 -6.07
C LYS A 21 -14.83 -5.79 -5.20
N PRO A 22 -14.25 -4.68 -5.70
CA PRO A 22 -13.39 -3.86 -4.88
C PRO A 22 -14.23 -3.25 -3.76
N VAL A 23 -13.88 -3.61 -2.52
CA VAL A 23 -14.57 -3.15 -1.30
C VAL A 23 -13.76 -2.14 -0.53
N GLY A 24 -12.54 -1.84 -0.98
CA GLY A 24 -11.68 -0.90 -0.31
C GLY A 24 -10.31 -0.80 -0.94
N CYS A 25 -9.44 -0.12 -0.22
CA CYS A 25 -8.00 -0.16 -0.46
C CYS A 25 -7.24 -0.31 0.86
N THR A 26 -6.02 -0.79 0.77
CA THR A 26 -5.17 -1.08 1.90
C THR A 26 -3.83 -0.41 1.67
N VAL A 27 -3.43 0.51 2.56
CA VAL A 27 -2.05 1.01 2.59
C VAL A 27 -1.20 -0.06 3.26
N VAL A 28 -0.07 -0.42 2.66
CA VAL A 28 0.86 -1.44 3.15
C VAL A 28 2.24 -0.82 3.30
N LEU A 29 2.86 -1.04 4.45
CA LEU A 29 4.29 -0.82 4.67
C LEU A 29 5.01 -2.15 4.49
N TRP A 30 6.05 -2.12 3.69
CA TRP A 30 6.93 -3.24 3.44
C TRP A 30 8.28 -2.95 4.06
N ALA A 31 8.94 -4.00 4.56
CA ALA A 31 10.31 -3.95 5.02
C ALA A 31 11.15 -4.87 4.14
N TRP A 32 12.34 -4.45 3.76
CA TRP A 32 13.26 -5.31 3.01
C TRP A 32 13.89 -6.34 3.95
N SER A 33 13.75 -7.63 3.64
CA SER A 33 14.49 -8.70 4.32
C SER A 33 15.77 -8.96 3.54
N SER A 34 16.91 -8.60 4.14
CA SER A 34 18.22 -8.94 3.59
C SER A 34 18.53 -10.44 3.66
N TYR A 35 17.83 -11.19 4.53
CA TYR A 35 18.03 -12.62 4.68
C TYR A 35 17.37 -13.41 3.55
N ASP A 36 16.13 -13.04 3.21
CA ASP A 36 15.35 -13.72 2.16
C ASP A 36 15.42 -13.00 0.81
N GLU A 37 16.18 -11.89 0.74
CA GLU A 37 16.29 -11.01 -0.41
C GLU A 37 14.92 -10.61 -0.99
N THR A 38 13.97 -10.29 -0.10
CA THR A 38 12.59 -9.99 -0.51
C THR A 38 11.86 -9.03 0.43
N TRP A 39 10.76 -8.45 -0.06
CA TRP A 39 9.90 -7.56 0.71
C TRP A 39 8.96 -8.33 1.63
N TRP A 40 9.02 -8.01 2.92
CA TRP A 40 8.14 -8.53 3.94
C TRP A 40 7.07 -7.53 4.35
N TYR A 41 5.92 -8.08 4.71
CA TYR A 41 4.82 -7.29 5.21
C TYR A 41 5.12 -6.80 6.64
N ALA A 42 5.22 -5.48 6.82
CA ALA A 42 5.46 -4.88 8.13
C ALA A 42 4.16 -4.41 8.79
N ALA A 43 3.32 -3.70 8.06
CA ALA A 43 2.05 -3.17 8.58
C ALA A 43 1.02 -2.88 7.46
N ARG A 44 -0.27 -2.80 7.82
CA ARG A 44 -1.34 -2.34 6.91
C ARG A 44 -2.38 -1.51 7.62
N ARG A 45 -3.06 -0.71 6.80
CA ARG A 45 -4.28 -0.02 7.18
C ARG A 45 -5.31 -0.11 6.07
N GLU A 46 -6.51 -0.55 6.43
CA GLU A 46 -7.62 -0.73 5.50
C GLU A 46 -8.53 0.51 5.43
N TYR A 47 -9.03 0.77 4.23
CA TYR A 47 -9.96 1.85 3.90
C TYR A 47 -11.09 1.28 3.07
N LEU A 48 -12.20 0.97 3.73
CA LEU A 48 -13.38 0.42 3.07
C LEU A 48 -14.10 1.49 2.23
N PHE A 49 -14.62 1.06 1.09
CA PHE A 49 -15.58 1.82 0.30
C PHE A 49 -16.96 1.56 0.92
N ALA A 50 -17.62 2.60 1.42
CA ALA A 50 -19.06 2.52 1.61
C ALA A 50 -19.72 2.36 0.23
N ASP A 51 -20.95 1.82 0.19
CA ASP A 51 -21.66 1.40 -1.04
C ASP A 51 -21.91 2.52 -2.09
N TYR A 52 -21.44 3.75 -1.83
CA TYR A 52 -21.58 4.92 -2.70
C TYR A 52 -20.26 5.28 -3.41
N ASN A 53 -20.33 5.62 -4.70
CA ASN A 53 -19.18 6.03 -5.52
C ASN A 53 -18.35 7.20 -4.94
N SER A 54 -18.99 8.13 -4.22
CA SER A 54 -18.29 9.22 -3.51
C SER A 54 -17.37 8.69 -2.40
N SER A 55 -17.73 7.56 -1.78
CA SER A 55 -16.93 6.91 -0.75
C SER A 55 -15.66 6.30 -1.30
N HIS A 56 -15.67 5.79 -2.53
CA HIS A 56 -14.45 5.24 -3.16
C HIS A 56 -13.40 6.34 -3.35
N LYS A 57 -13.76 7.47 -3.98
CA LYS A 57 -12.83 8.60 -4.14
C LYS A 57 -12.32 9.12 -2.80
N LYS A 58 -13.19 9.17 -1.78
CA LYS A 58 -12.83 9.62 -0.42
C LYS A 58 -11.85 8.66 0.26
N ALA A 59 -12.10 7.35 0.18
CA ALA A 59 -11.22 6.32 0.73
C ALA A 59 -9.85 6.34 0.07
N LEU A 60 -9.78 6.41 -1.26
CA LEU A 60 -8.51 6.47 -1.99
C LEU A 60 -7.72 7.74 -1.67
N ARG A 61 -8.38 8.90 -1.54
CA ARG A 61 -7.72 10.15 -1.11
C ARG A 61 -7.13 10.04 0.30
N ARG A 62 -7.84 9.39 1.22
CA ARG A 62 -7.34 9.13 2.59
C ARG A 62 -6.15 8.17 2.55
N ALA A 63 -6.27 7.05 1.85
CA ALA A 63 -5.18 6.10 1.67
C ALA A 63 -3.91 6.75 1.10
N ARG A 64 -4.04 7.56 0.04
CA ARG A 64 -2.90 8.29 -0.55
C ARG A 64 -2.25 9.29 0.40
N ARG A 65 -3.05 10.02 1.17
CA ARG A 65 -2.53 10.96 2.17
C ARG A 65 -1.73 10.21 3.24
N ASP A 66 -2.29 9.12 3.76
CA ASP A 66 -1.66 8.36 4.83
C ASP A 66 -0.43 7.61 4.32
N ALA A 67 -0.45 7.11 3.07
CA ALA A 67 0.73 6.53 2.42
C ALA A 67 1.87 7.54 2.27
N ARG A 68 1.58 8.79 1.85
CA ARG A 68 2.60 9.85 1.78
C ARG A 68 3.16 10.22 3.15
N LYS A 69 2.30 10.30 4.16
CA LYS A 69 2.73 10.57 5.53
C LYS A 69 3.64 9.46 6.04
N LEU A 70 3.26 8.21 5.78
CA LEU A 70 4.02 7.03 6.18
C LEU A 70 5.38 6.98 5.47
N ALA A 71 5.40 7.18 4.16
CA ALA A 71 6.62 7.28 3.37
C ALA A 71 7.58 8.36 3.90
N GLY A 72 7.06 9.53 4.29
CA GLY A 72 7.90 10.58 4.90
C GLY A 72 8.38 10.27 6.33
N ILE A 73 7.69 9.39 7.08
CA ILE A 73 8.15 8.95 8.41
C ILE A 73 9.31 7.95 8.28
N PHE A 74 9.22 7.05 7.31
CA PHE A 74 10.20 6.00 7.06
C PHE A 74 11.27 6.40 6.04
N ASP A 75 11.21 7.64 5.54
CA ASP A 75 12.06 8.17 4.47
C ASP A 75 12.22 7.20 3.29
N CYS A 76 11.09 6.79 2.71
CA CYS A 76 11.07 5.74 1.70
C CYS A 76 10.14 6.00 0.52
N THR A 77 10.29 5.17 -0.51
CA THR A 77 9.53 5.26 -1.74
C THR A 77 8.07 4.88 -1.53
N ASN A 78 7.19 5.73 -2.06
CA ASN A 78 5.75 5.48 -2.13
C ASN A 78 5.38 5.09 -3.56
N HIS A 79 5.04 3.82 -3.76
CA HIS A 79 4.64 3.28 -5.06
C HIS A 79 3.17 3.56 -5.42
N ASP A 80 2.41 4.25 -4.56
CA ASP A 80 0.97 4.49 -4.71
C ASP A 80 0.27 3.15 -5.06
N THR A 81 -0.56 3.10 -6.10
CA THR A 81 -1.20 1.87 -6.57
C THR A 81 -0.34 1.01 -7.49
N ASN A 82 0.93 1.36 -7.72
CA ASN A 82 1.82 0.68 -8.67
C ASN A 82 2.76 -0.33 -7.99
N GLU A 83 2.20 -1.40 -7.44
CA GLU A 83 2.99 -2.45 -6.75
C GLU A 83 4.01 -3.14 -7.66
N LYS A 84 3.77 -3.16 -8.98
CA LYS A 84 4.70 -3.80 -9.92
C LYS A 84 6.09 -3.17 -9.87
N GLY A 85 6.16 -1.86 -9.61
CA GLY A 85 7.43 -1.15 -9.48
C GLY A 85 8.19 -1.43 -8.19
N MET A 86 7.66 -2.22 -7.25
CA MET A 86 8.38 -2.65 -6.05
C MET A 86 9.23 -3.90 -6.25
N TRP A 87 8.84 -4.75 -7.21
CA TRP A 87 9.44 -6.08 -7.43
C TRP A 87 10.41 -6.09 -8.64
N GLN A 88 10.69 -4.93 -9.21
CA GLN A 88 11.63 -4.72 -10.31
C GLN A 88 12.95 -4.19 -9.77
#